data_AF-A0A0D1IX25-F1
#
_entry.id   AF-A0A0D1IX25-F1
#
_cell.length_a   1.000
_cell.length_b   1.000
_cell.length_c   1.000
_cell.angle_alpha   90.00
_cell.angle_beta   90.00
_cell.angle_gamma   90.00
#
_symmetry.space_group_name_H-M   'P 1'
#
loop_
_entity.id
_entity.type
_entity.pdbx_description
1 polymer ?
#
loop_
_entity_poly.entity_id
_entity_poly.type
_entity_poly.pdbx_seq_one_letter_code
_entity_poly.pdbx_strand_id
1 'polypeptide(L)' 'MVDTFEKDIKKIHQIKIDLLKISKCIDACTDEEKSVYQDIAGEYSKALKVVKASIEDAYDVKLCCYPFDE' A
#
# COMPACT_ATOMS: atom_id res chain seq x y z
N MET A 1 14.67 -21.87 3.80
CA MET A 1 13.83 -21.30 2.72
C MET A 1 12.74 -20.40 3.34
N VAL A 2 13.14 -19.43 4.18
CA VAL A 2 12.23 -18.55 4.95
C VAL A 2 12.34 -17.07 4.49
N ASP A 3 13.31 -16.79 3.62
CA ASP A 3 13.74 -15.42 3.29
C ASP A 3 12.79 -14.68 2.32
N THR A 4 12.10 -15.41 1.44
CA THR A 4 11.32 -14.82 0.34
C THR A 4 9.99 -14.27 0.82
N PHE A 5 9.27 -15.02 1.66
CA PHE A 5 7.99 -14.60 2.21
C PHE A 5 8.13 -13.35 3.10
N GLU A 6 9.14 -13.33 3.98
CA GLU A 6 9.39 -12.16 4.84
C GLU A 6 9.75 -10.91 4.02
N LYS A 7 10.53 -11.06 2.95
CA LYS A 7 10.84 -9.97 2.02
C LYS A 7 9.58 -9.43 1.32
N ASP A 8 8.69 -10.32 0.90
CA ASP A 8 7.45 -9.94 0.24
C ASP A 8 6.47 -9.25 1.21
N ILE A 9 6.40 -9.69 2.46
CA ILE A 9 5.66 -8.99 3.53
C ILE A 9 6.28 -7.62 3.84
N LYS A 10 7.62 -7.50 3.87
CA LYS A 10 8.31 -6.22 4.05
C LYS A 10 7.97 -5.22 2.93
N LYS A 11 7.86 -5.67 1.68
CA LYS A 11 7.41 -4.81 0.57
C LYS A 11 5.98 -4.30 0.79
N ILE A 12 5.05 -5.16 1.18
CA ILE A 12 3.68 -4.74 1.54
C ILE A 12 3.71 -3.69 2.65
N HIS A 13 4.50 -3.93 3.70
CA HIS A 13 4.58 -3.01 4.83
C HIS A 13 5.12 -1.65 4.40
N GLN A 14 6.15 -1.61 3.57
CA GLN A 14 6.69 -0.36 3.03
C GLN A 14 5.65 0.41 2.23
N ILE A 15 4.94 -0.25 1.31
CA ILE A 15 3.86 0.36 0.52
C ILE A 15 2.77 0.94 1.43
N LYS A 16 2.39 0.24 2.51
CA LYS A 16 1.43 0.74 3.51
C LYS A 16 1.94 1.98 4.26
N ILE A 17 3.21 1.99 4.65
CA ILE A 17 3.83 3.13 5.33
C ILE A 17 3.84 4.37 4.41
N ASP A 18 4.20 4.19 3.14
CA ASP A 18 4.25 5.29 2.20
C ASP A 18 2.85 5.83 1.87
N LEU A 19 1.84 4.95 1.73
CA LEU A 19 0.43 5.37 1.65
C LEU A 19 -0.01 6.19 2.86
N LEU A 20 0.36 5.79 4.08
CA LEU A 20 0.06 6.53 5.32
C LEU A 20 0.71 7.91 5.33
N LYS A 21 1.95 8.04 4.83
CA LYS A 21 2.63 9.34 4.72
C LYS A 21 1.94 10.23 3.70
N ILE A 22 1.61 9.70 2.53
CA ILE A 22 0.91 10.42 1.47
C ILE A 22 -0.46 10.90 1.97
N SER A 23 -1.22 10.04 2.66
CA SER A 23 -2.51 10.41 3.26
C SER A 23 -2.37 11.59 4.25
N LYS A 24 -1.33 11.60 5.09
CA LYS A 24 -1.05 12.74 5.98
C LYS A 24 -0.66 14.01 5.23
N CYS A 25 0.04 13.90 4.09
CA CYS A 25 0.35 15.04 3.23
C CYS A 25 -0.91 15.61 2.57
N ILE A 26 -1.87 14.77 2.15
CA ILE A 26 -3.16 15.23 1.61
C ILE A 26 -3.92 16.07 2.66
N ASP A 27 -3.85 15.71 3.93
CA ASP A 27 -4.52 16.45 5.00
C ASP A 27 -3.85 17.81 5.26
N ALA A 28 -2.52 17.89 5.12
CA ALA A 28 -1.72 19.05 5.47
C ALA A 28 -1.37 20.02 4.31
N CYS A 29 -1.60 19.64 3.05
CA CYS A 29 -1.19 20.42 1.87
C CYS A 29 -2.31 21.27 1.24
N THR A 30 -1.93 22.20 0.37
CA THR A 30 -2.85 23.06 -0.40
C THR A 30 -3.59 22.29 -1.51
N ASP A 31 -4.76 22.77 -1.97
CA ASP A 31 -5.63 22.04 -2.92
C ASP A 31 -4.93 21.58 -4.22
N GLU A 32 -3.96 22.34 -4.73
CA GLU A 32 -3.17 21.95 -5.92
C GLU A 32 -2.25 20.75 -5.64
N GLU A 33 -1.65 20.70 -4.45
CA GLU A 33 -0.80 19.59 -4.03
C GLU A 33 -1.62 18.35 -3.64
N LYS A 34 -2.83 18.55 -3.08
CA LYS A 34 -3.74 17.45 -2.72
C LYS A 34 -4.08 16.57 -3.91
N SER A 35 -4.36 17.16 -5.08
CA SER A 35 -4.67 16.40 -6.29
C SER A 35 -3.51 15.49 -6.71
N VAL A 36 -2.28 15.99 -6.61
CA VAL A 36 -1.07 15.20 -6.91
C VAL A 36 -0.91 14.06 -5.91
N TYR A 37 -1.02 14.33 -4.62
CA TYR A 37 -0.90 13.29 -3.59
C TYR A 37 -2.05 12.27 -3.65
N GLN A 38 -3.26 12.67 -4.01
CA GLN A 38 -4.38 11.75 -4.25
C GLN A 38 -4.12 10.81 -5.44
N ASP A 39 -3.57 11.33 -6.54
CA ASP A 39 -3.22 10.51 -7.70
C ASP A 39 -2.12 9.48 -7.35
N ILE A 40 -1.08 9.92 -6.63
CA ILE A 40 -0.03 9.05 -6.11
C ILE A 40 -0.62 7.99 -5.15
N ALA A 41 -1.51 8.37 -4.23
CA ALA A 41 -2.17 7.42 -3.33
C ALA A 41 -2.99 6.37 -4.10
N GLY A 42 -3.62 6.76 -5.21
CA GLY A 42 -4.32 5.88 -6.12
C GLY A 42 -3.40 4.84 -6.76
N GLU A 43 -2.25 5.27 -7.28
CA GLU A 43 -1.26 4.37 -7.89
C GLU A 43 -0.65 3.40 -6.87
N TYR A 44 -0.29 3.88 -5.67
CA TYR A 44 0.19 3.01 -4.60
C TYR A 44 -0.88 2.01 -4.13
N SER A 45 -2.15 2.40 -4.11
CA SER A 45 -3.26 1.49 -3.78
C SER A 45 -3.43 0.38 -4.82
N LYS A 46 -3.25 0.70 -6.11
CA LYS A 46 -3.24 -0.31 -7.20
C LYS A 46 -2.06 -1.26 -7.03
N ALA A 47 -0.85 -0.73 -6.82
CA ALA A 47 0.34 -1.53 -6.59
C ALA A 47 0.19 -2.46 -5.39
N LEU A 48 -0.39 -1.97 -4.28
CA LEU A 48 -0.68 -2.76 -3.10
C LEU A 48 -1.61 -3.95 -3.40
N LYS A 49 -2.68 -3.73 -4.17
CA LYS A 49 -3.60 -4.81 -4.58
C LYS A 49 -2.90 -5.88 -5.42
N VAL A 50 -2.05 -5.47 -6.37
CA VAL A 50 -1.31 -6.40 -7.24
C VAL A 50 -0.30 -7.23 -6.45
N VAL A 51 0.50 -6.58 -5.60
CA VAL A 51 1.49 -7.26 -4.76
C VAL A 51 0.82 -8.20 -3.78
N LYS A 52 -0.28 -7.77 -3.18
CA LYS A 52 -1.08 -8.61 -2.29
C LYS A 52 -1.60 -9.85 -3.01
N ALA A 53 -2.27 -9.68 -4.15
CA ALA A 53 -2.79 -10.81 -4.93
C ALA A 53 -1.68 -11.78 -5.35
N SER A 54 -0.51 -11.26 -5.72
CA SER A 54 0.66 -12.08 -6.08
C SER A 54 1.17 -12.91 -4.90
N ILE A 55 1.13 -12.38 -3.68
CA ILE A 55 1.57 -13.09 -2.47
C ILE A 55 0.49 -14.08 -1.99
N GLU A 56 -0.78 -13.71 -2.11
CA GLU A 56 -1.90 -14.62 -1.82
C GLU A 56 -1.86 -15.84 -2.74
N ASP A 57 -1.60 -15.64 -4.04
CA ASP A 57 -1.43 -16.72 -5.04
C ASP A 57 -0.13 -17.53 -4.83
N ALA A 58 1.00 -16.88 -4.62
CA ALA A 58 2.30 -17.55 -4.52
C ALA A 58 2.45 -18.42 -3.26
N TYR A 59 1.77 -18.08 -2.17
CA TYR A 59 1.92 -18.76 -0.89
C TYR A 59 0.61 -19.40 -0.37
N ASP A 60 -0.47 -19.35 -1.15
CA ASP A 60 -1.82 -19.84 -0.78
C ASP A 60 -2.29 -19.29 0.58
N VAL A 61 -2.06 -18.00 0.82
CA VAL A 61 -2.43 -17.31 2.06
C VAL A 61 -3.46 -16.23 1.78
N LYS A 62 -4.28 -15.89 2.78
CA LYS A 62 -5.17 -14.71 2.70
C LYS A 62 -4.60 -13.59 3.56
N LEU A 63 -4.08 -12.56 2.92
CA LEU A 63 -3.50 -11.41 3.61
C LEU A 63 -4.61 -10.49 4.11
N CYS A 64 -4.60 -10.24 5.42
CA CYS A 64 -5.59 -9.38 6.04
C CYS A 64 -5.37 -7.92 5.58
N CYS A 65 -6.35 -7.38 4.87
CA CYS A 65 -6.46 -5.95 4.61
C CYS A 65 -7.48 -5.41 5.59
N TYR A 66 -7.00 -4.66 6.59
CA TYR A 66 -7.87 -3.66 7.18
C TYR A 66 -8.18 -2.69 6.05
N PRO A 67 -9.45 -2.49 5.67
CA PRO A 67 -9.75 -1.33 4.88
C PRO A 67 -9.38 -0.11 5.73
N PHE A 68 -8.75 0.89 5.10
CA PHE A 68 -8.92 2.26 5.56
C PHE A 68 -10.35 2.64 5.16
N ASP A 69 -11.34 2.00 5.80
CA ASP A 69 -12.71 2.48 5.80
C ASP A 69 -12.77 3.55 6.90
N GLU A 70 -13.25 4.70 6.47
CA GLU A 70 -13.49 6.00 7.12
C GLU A 70 -13.80 6.00 8.62
#